data_AF-A0A6P1IC94-F1
#
_entry.id   AF-A0A6P1IC94-F1
#
_cell.length_a   1.000
_cell.length_b   1.000
_cell.length_c   1.000
_cell.angle_alpha   90.00
_cell.angle_beta   90.00
_cell.angle_gamma   90.00
#
_symmetry.space_group_name_H-M   'P 1'
#
loop_
_entity.id
_entity.type
_entity.pdbx_description
1 polymer ?
#
loop_
_entity_poly.entity_id
_entity_poly.type
_entity_poly.pdbx_seq_one_letter_code
_entity_poly.pdbx_strand_id
1 'polypeptide(L)'
;MVEESKYGNLVTRREWQERVDGIKLLHDAVHALQEFRDSSRGDGLTDVDDLWIEALLEAKVAVLRFDAMSNSQVRTRTLGGIGKDAQKVCDDFLARADSASDYFELERINEEFRHTYKPPMMPTNYFMRTEVLLAEKIMKVRSLDWFDKSIETLRSERGVVVHKAEASSATS
;
A
#
# COMPACT_ATOMS: atom_id res chain seq x y z
N MET A 1 -33.03 5.46 -6.33
CA MET A 1 -31.80 5.78 -5.58
C MET A 1 -31.53 4.59 -4.70
N VAL A 2 -30.47 3.84 -4.97
CA VAL A 2 -30.04 2.78 -4.05
C VAL A 2 -29.25 3.50 -2.97
N GLU A 3 -29.76 3.43 -1.75
CA GLU A 3 -29.19 4.02 -0.55
C GLU A 3 -27.73 3.57 -0.41
N GLU A 4 -26.79 4.52 -0.27
CA GLU A 4 -25.39 4.21 -0.02
C GLU A 4 -25.31 3.45 1.31
N SER A 5 -24.96 2.16 1.22
CA SER A 5 -24.70 1.36 2.40
C SER A 5 -23.41 1.85 3.05
N LYS A 6 -23.39 1.94 4.38
CA LYS A 6 -22.17 2.18 5.17
C LYS A 6 -21.05 1.14 4.94
N TYR A 7 -21.36 0.07 4.21
CA TYR A 7 -20.43 -1.01 3.88
C TYR A 7 -19.96 -0.99 2.41
N GLY A 8 -20.37 0.01 1.62
CA GLY A 8 -19.98 0.18 0.22
C GLY A 8 -21.11 0.56 -0.73
N ASN A 9 -20.75 1.13 -1.88
CA ASN A 9 -21.66 1.52 -2.95
C ASN A 9 -21.72 0.43 -4.04
N LEU A 10 -22.90 -0.20 -4.18
CA LEU A 10 -23.10 -1.29 -5.14
C LEU A 10 -23.00 -0.85 -6.61
N VAL A 11 -23.28 0.42 -6.92
CA VAL A 11 -23.14 0.98 -8.27
C VAL A 11 -21.66 1.09 -8.60
N THR A 12 -20.88 1.73 -7.73
CA THR A 12 -19.42 1.85 -7.86
C THR A 12 -18.76 0.48 -8.01
N ARG A 13 -19.09 -0.49 -7.15
CA ARG A 13 -18.54 -1.85 -7.24
C ARG A 13 -18.88 -2.55 -8.55
N ARG A 14 -20.10 -2.35 -9.08
CA ARG A 14 -20.50 -2.92 -10.37
C ARG A 14 -19.72 -2.31 -11.52
N GLU A 15 -19.57 -0.99 -11.54
CA GLU A 15 -18.79 -0.31 -12.58
C GLU A 15 -17.33 -0.78 -12.58
N TRP A 16 -16.72 -0.93 -11.40
CA TRP A 16 -15.37 -1.47 -11.28
C TRP A 16 -15.29 -2.94 -11.69
N GLN A 17 -16.27 -3.76 -11.34
CA GLN A 17 -16.35 -5.14 -11.80
C GLN A 17 -16.36 -5.22 -13.34
N GLU A 18 -17.20 -4.43 -14.01
CA GLU A 18 -17.28 -4.40 -15.47
C GLU A 18 -15.96 -3.95 -16.11
N ARG A 19 -15.31 -2.92 -15.54
CA ARG A 19 -13.97 -2.48 -15.97
C ARG A 19 -12.94 -3.60 -15.86
N VAL A 20 -12.88 -4.26 -14.71
CA VAL A 20 -11.92 -5.35 -14.44
C VAL A 20 -12.19 -6.57 -15.31
N ASP A 21 -13.45 -6.92 -15.56
CA ASP A 21 -13.83 -8.03 -16.44
C ASP A 21 -13.38 -7.78 -17.88
N GLY A 22 -13.40 -6.51 -18.32
CA GLY A 22 -12.91 -6.05 -19.61
C GLY A 22 -11.41 -6.24 -19.82
N ILE A 23 -10.60 -6.23 -18.77
CA ILE A 23 -9.13 -6.37 -18.87
C ILE A 23 -8.78 -7.80 -19.30
N LYS A 24 -8.00 -7.97 -20.37
CA LYS A 24 -7.61 -9.31 -20.90
C LYS A 24 -6.11 -9.60 -20.88
N LEU A 25 -5.28 -8.58 -20.75
CA LEU A 25 -3.82 -8.73 -20.82
C LEU A 25 -3.20 -8.41 -19.46
N LEU A 26 -2.16 -9.14 -19.10
CA LEU A 26 -1.47 -8.96 -17.81
C LEU A 26 -0.95 -7.53 -17.65
N HIS A 27 -0.37 -6.95 -18.70
CA HIS A 27 0.20 -5.60 -18.63
C HIS A 27 -0.85 -4.51 -18.33
N ASP A 28 -2.04 -4.60 -18.93
CA ASP A 28 -3.17 -3.71 -18.67
C ASP A 28 -3.65 -3.85 -17.22
N ALA A 29 -3.73 -5.07 -16.71
CA ALA A 29 -4.13 -5.33 -15.33
C ALA A 29 -3.13 -4.77 -14.32
N VAL A 30 -1.83 -4.92 -14.60
CA VAL A 30 -0.75 -4.37 -13.79
C VAL A 30 -0.81 -2.84 -13.78
N HIS A 31 -0.99 -2.22 -14.95
CA HIS A 31 -1.13 -0.77 -15.07
C HIS A 31 -2.34 -0.26 -14.28
N ALA A 32 -3.50 -0.88 -14.46
CA ALA A 32 -4.72 -0.50 -13.75
C ALA A 32 -4.56 -0.61 -12.22
N LEU A 33 -3.89 -1.65 -11.72
CA LEU A 33 -3.61 -1.79 -10.29
C LEU A 33 -2.63 -0.72 -9.78
N GLN A 34 -1.59 -0.39 -10.56
CA GLN A 34 -0.63 0.65 -10.19
C GLN A 34 -1.29 2.03 -10.17
N GLU A 35 -2.04 2.38 -11.22
CA GLU A 35 -2.80 3.63 -11.27
C GLU A 35 -3.80 3.74 -10.12
N PHE A 36 -4.51 2.65 -9.80
CA PHE A 36 -5.44 2.63 -8.68
C PHE A 36 -4.74 2.94 -7.35
N ARG A 37 -3.62 2.25 -7.08
CA ARG A 37 -2.80 2.50 -5.87
C ARG A 37 -2.26 3.93 -5.85
N ASP A 38 -1.76 4.44 -6.97
CA ASP A 38 -1.23 5.80 -7.08
C ASP A 38 -2.31 6.86 -6.86
N SER A 39 -3.53 6.65 -7.38
CA SER A 39 -4.65 7.57 -7.23
C SER A 39 -5.23 7.62 -5.82
N SER A 40 -5.15 6.51 -5.07
CA SER A 40 -5.59 6.43 -3.67
C SER A 40 -4.56 6.98 -2.68
N ARG A 41 -3.40 7.48 -3.15
CA ARG A 41 -2.42 8.16 -2.28
C ARG A 41 -2.97 9.50 -1.81
N GLY A 42 -3.23 9.59 -0.52
CA GLY A 42 -3.48 10.86 0.18
C GLY A 42 -4.95 11.16 0.47
N ASP A 43 -5.90 10.45 -0.14
CA ASP A 43 -7.34 10.68 0.07
C ASP A 43 -7.89 10.00 1.34
N GLY A 44 -7.04 9.32 2.11
CA GLY A 44 -7.40 8.67 3.37
C GLY A 44 -8.37 7.50 3.17
N LEU A 45 -8.75 6.84 4.28
CA LEU A 45 -9.74 5.74 4.29
C LEU A 45 -11.18 6.24 4.01
N THR A 46 -11.33 7.29 3.22
CA THR A 46 -12.61 7.98 3.02
C THR A 46 -13.49 7.32 1.97
N ASP A 47 -12.92 6.51 1.07
CA ASP A 47 -13.69 5.70 0.15
C ASP A 47 -13.93 4.29 0.70
N VAL A 48 -15.19 4.01 1.02
CA VAL A 48 -15.66 2.74 1.59
C VAL A 48 -15.45 1.54 0.67
N ASP A 49 -15.12 1.77 -0.60
CA ASP A 49 -14.96 0.72 -1.61
C ASP A 49 -13.52 0.46 -2.05
N ASP A 50 -12.56 1.31 -1.68
CA ASP A 50 -11.19 1.22 -2.19
C ASP A 50 -10.52 -0.13 -1.92
N LEU A 51 -10.65 -0.63 -0.69
CA LEU A 51 -10.09 -1.93 -0.30
C LEU A 51 -10.72 -3.08 -1.10
N TRP A 52 -12.00 -2.95 -1.46
CA TRP A 52 -12.69 -3.95 -2.26
C TRP A 52 -12.24 -3.89 -3.73
N ILE A 53 -12.13 -2.67 -4.29
CA ILE A 53 -11.68 -2.44 -5.66
C ILE A 53 -10.24 -2.91 -5.84
N GLU A 54 -9.36 -2.61 -4.88
CA GLU A 54 -7.98 -3.07 -4.92
C GLU A 54 -7.91 -4.61 -4.93
N ALA A 55 -8.64 -5.28 -4.04
CA ALA A 55 -8.66 -6.74 -3.98
C ALA A 55 -9.18 -7.37 -5.28
N LEU A 56 -10.16 -6.73 -5.92
CA LEU A 56 -10.68 -7.15 -7.23
C LEU A 56 -9.61 -7.04 -8.33
N LEU A 57 -8.87 -5.93 -8.39
CA LEU A 57 -7.75 -5.74 -9.32
C LEU A 57 -6.61 -6.73 -9.05
N GLU A 58 -6.27 -6.95 -7.78
CA GLU A 58 -5.27 -7.93 -7.34
C GLU A 58 -5.64 -9.34 -7.81
N ALA A 59 -6.90 -9.75 -7.65
CA ALA A 59 -7.37 -11.05 -8.15
C ALA A 59 -7.21 -11.17 -9.68
N LYS A 60 -7.52 -10.10 -10.43
CA LYS A 60 -7.38 -10.09 -11.88
C LYS A 60 -5.92 -10.26 -12.32
N VAL A 61 -5.01 -9.50 -11.74
CA VAL A 61 -3.57 -9.62 -12.01
C VAL A 61 -3.05 -11.00 -11.63
N ALA A 62 -3.50 -11.55 -10.49
CA ALA A 62 -3.10 -12.86 -10.02
C ALA A 62 -3.56 -14.00 -10.95
N VAL A 63 -4.71 -13.88 -11.61
CA VAL A 63 -5.15 -14.85 -12.63
C VAL A 63 -4.32 -14.70 -13.91
N LEU A 64 -4.25 -13.49 -14.46
CA LEU A 64 -3.60 -13.25 -15.76
C LEU A 64 -2.10 -13.58 -15.75
N ARG A 65 -1.43 -13.53 -14.58
CA ARG A 65 -0.01 -13.90 -14.49
C ARG A 65 0.22 -15.40 -14.74
N PHE A 66 -0.73 -16.26 -14.40
CA PHE A 66 -0.58 -17.70 -14.63
C PHE A 66 -0.72 -18.06 -16.11
N ASP A 67 -1.45 -17.26 -16.88
CA ASP A 67 -1.57 -17.43 -18.33
C ASP A 67 -0.35 -16.88 -19.08
N ALA A 68 0.23 -15.78 -18.58
CA ALA A 68 1.27 -15.04 -19.28
C ALA A 68 2.71 -15.39 -18.84
N MET A 69 2.90 -16.07 -17.72
CA MET A 69 4.23 -16.34 -17.15
C MET A 69 4.44 -17.81 -16.83
N SER A 70 5.69 -18.27 -16.95
CA SER A 70 6.07 -19.59 -16.45
C SER A 70 6.02 -19.65 -14.93
N ASN A 71 5.85 -20.86 -14.38
CA ASN A 71 5.92 -21.11 -12.93
C ASN A 71 7.19 -20.57 -12.28
N SER A 72 8.33 -20.62 -12.97
CA SER A 72 9.58 -20.05 -12.47
C SER A 72 9.49 -18.53 -12.35
N GLN A 73 8.96 -17.86 -13.38
CA GLN A 73 8.81 -16.41 -13.38
C GLN A 73 7.82 -15.95 -12.30
N VAL A 74 6.67 -16.63 -12.14
CA VAL A 74 5.69 -16.33 -11.08
C VAL A 74 6.31 -16.40 -9.68
N ARG A 75 7.32 -17.26 -9.48
CA ARG A 75 8.00 -17.43 -8.19
C ARG A 75 9.19 -16.51 -7.99
N THR A 76 9.75 -15.89 -9.02
CA THR A 76 11.05 -15.20 -8.93
C THR A 76 11.04 -13.77 -9.45
N ARG A 77 9.98 -13.34 -10.15
CA ARG A 77 9.92 -12.03 -10.82
C ARG A 77 8.82 -11.15 -10.25
N THR A 78 9.05 -9.86 -10.27
CA THR A 78 8.02 -8.84 -10.02
C THR A 78 7.22 -8.55 -11.28
N LEU A 79 6.05 -7.91 -11.16
CA LEU A 79 5.20 -7.51 -12.29
C LEU A 79 5.35 -6.03 -12.69
N GLY A 80 5.82 -5.16 -11.78
CA GLY A 80 6.11 -3.76 -12.06
C GLY A 80 7.56 -3.54 -12.52
N GLY A 81 7.75 -2.83 -13.64
CA GLY A 81 9.06 -2.46 -14.20
C GLY A 81 9.95 -3.65 -14.60
N ILE A 82 9.97 -3.98 -15.90
CA ILE A 82 10.90 -4.93 -16.59
C ILE A 82 10.92 -6.39 -16.04
N GLY A 83 10.11 -6.74 -15.04
CA GLY A 83 10.16 -8.09 -14.46
C GLY A 83 11.47 -8.35 -13.71
N LYS A 84 11.80 -7.44 -12.79
CA LYS A 84 13.00 -7.54 -11.93
C LYS A 84 13.00 -8.85 -11.15
N ASP A 85 14.20 -9.30 -10.82
CA ASP A 85 14.40 -10.38 -9.86
C ASP A 85 13.89 -9.94 -8.47
N ALA A 86 13.01 -10.73 -7.87
CA ALA A 86 12.35 -10.38 -6.62
C ALA A 86 13.34 -10.32 -5.45
N GLN A 87 14.32 -11.22 -5.39
CA GLN A 87 15.35 -11.21 -4.33
C GLN A 87 16.15 -9.92 -4.41
N LYS A 88 16.58 -9.52 -5.61
CA LYS A 88 17.32 -8.27 -5.79
C LYS A 88 16.53 -7.05 -5.33
N VAL A 89 15.24 -6.97 -5.64
CA VAL A 89 14.38 -5.88 -5.16
C VAL A 89 14.34 -5.86 -3.62
N CYS A 90 14.15 -7.01 -2.99
CA CYS A 90 14.15 -7.13 -1.53
C CYS A 90 15.49 -6.66 -0.93
N ASP A 91 16.61 -7.11 -1.48
CA ASP A 91 17.94 -6.75 -1.01
C ASP A 91 18.18 -5.24 -1.14
N ASP A 92 17.77 -4.64 -2.26
CA ASP A 92 17.92 -3.20 -2.49
C ASP A 92 17.10 -2.38 -1.45
N PHE A 93 15.88 -2.81 -1.11
CA PHE A 93 15.06 -2.14 -0.07
C PHE A 93 15.61 -2.32 1.35
N LEU A 94 16.13 -3.51 1.67
CA LEU A 94 16.74 -3.77 2.97
C LEU A 94 18.03 -2.94 3.15
N ALA A 95 18.86 -2.84 2.12
CA ALA A 95 20.06 -2.01 2.14
C ALA A 95 19.75 -0.51 2.31
N ARG A 96 18.67 -0.03 1.68
CA ARG A 96 18.17 1.34 1.90
C ARG A 96 17.72 1.54 3.35
N ALA A 97 17.00 0.57 3.91
CA ALA A 97 16.57 0.63 5.31
C ALA A 97 17.75 0.59 6.29
N ASP A 98 18.80 -0.18 6.00
CA ASP A 98 20.03 -0.20 6.79
C ASP A 98 20.78 1.13 6.77
N SER A 99 20.61 1.91 5.72
CA SER A 99 21.26 3.21 5.53
C SER A 99 20.38 4.39 5.98
N ALA A 100 19.17 4.13 6.47
CA ALA A 100 18.21 5.18 6.83
C ALA A 100 18.68 5.95 8.08
N SER A 101 18.56 7.28 8.04
CA SER A 101 19.05 8.13 9.13
C SER A 101 18.11 8.22 10.32
N ASP A 102 16.82 7.98 10.12
CA ASP A 102 15.78 8.10 11.14
C ASP A 102 14.54 7.22 10.83
N TYR A 103 13.56 7.24 11.75
CA TYR A 103 12.34 6.47 11.57
C TYR A 103 11.41 7.02 10.47
N PHE A 104 11.48 8.30 10.12
CA PHE A 104 10.66 8.86 9.03
C PHE A 104 11.12 8.31 7.68
N GLU A 105 12.43 8.21 7.48
CA GLU A 105 12.99 7.60 6.29
C GLU A 105 12.65 6.11 6.21
N LEU A 106 12.75 5.37 7.33
CA LEU A 106 12.34 3.97 7.39
C LEU A 106 10.85 3.78 7.07
N GLU A 107 9.96 4.62 7.62
CA GLU A 107 8.53 4.61 7.32
C GLU A 107 8.28 4.82 5.82
N ARG A 108 8.94 5.81 5.22
CA ARG A 108 8.84 6.10 3.79
C ARG A 108 9.32 4.93 2.91
N ILE A 109 10.44 4.31 3.28
CA ILE A 109 10.97 3.13 2.55
C ILE A 109 9.98 1.97 2.62
N ASN A 110 9.40 1.69 3.80
CA ASN A 110 8.44 0.60 3.94
C ASN A 110 7.11 0.89 3.23
N GLU A 111 6.63 2.13 3.29
CA GLU A 111 5.46 2.57 2.54
C GLU A 111 5.67 2.41 1.04
N GLU A 112 6.81 2.85 0.50
CA GLU A 112 7.18 2.68 -0.90
C GLU A 112 7.23 1.20 -1.31
N PHE A 113 7.81 0.34 -0.46
CA PHE A 113 7.87 -1.10 -0.68
C PHE A 113 6.48 -1.72 -0.79
N ARG A 114 5.61 -1.46 0.20
CA ARG A 114 4.23 -1.95 0.23
C ARG A 114 3.44 -1.45 -0.97
N HIS A 115 3.52 -0.15 -1.24
CA HIS A 115 2.81 0.49 -2.33
C HIS A 115 3.15 -0.14 -3.69
N THR A 116 4.44 -0.35 -3.95
CA THR A 116 4.94 -0.79 -5.25
C THR A 116 4.85 -2.31 -5.42
N TYR A 117 5.14 -3.06 -4.36
CA TYR A 117 5.41 -4.50 -4.44
C TYR A 117 4.41 -5.38 -3.68
N LYS A 118 3.38 -4.81 -3.03
CA LYS A 118 2.31 -5.62 -2.44
C LYS A 118 1.77 -6.63 -3.47
N PRO A 119 1.64 -7.93 -3.10
CA PRO A 119 1.11 -8.95 -3.99
C PRO A 119 -0.16 -8.49 -4.69
N PRO A 120 -0.38 -8.88 -5.95
CA PRO A 120 0.38 -9.88 -6.72
C PRO A 120 1.62 -9.32 -7.43
N MET A 121 2.03 -8.07 -7.18
CA MET A 121 3.17 -7.42 -7.86
C MET A 121 4.51 -8.08 -7.58
N MET A 122 4.68 -8.67 -6.40
CA MET A 122 5.82 -9.49 -6.01
C MET A 122 5.32 -10.86 -5.52
N PRO A 123 6.11 -11.93 -5.66
CA PRO A 123 5.76 -13.21 -5.06
C PRO A 123 5.71 -13.10 -3.52
N THR A 124 4.63 -13.61 -2.93
CA THR A 124 4.29 -13.41 -1.51
C THR A 124 5.40 -13.81 -0.54
N ASN A 125 6.16 -14.86 -0.85
CA ASN A 125 7.27 -15.34 -0.03
C ASN A 125 8.39 -14.30 0.11
N TYR A 126 8.70 -13.55 -0.95
CA TYR A 126 9.68 -12.46 -0.90
C TYR A 126 9.11 -11.23 -0.18
N PHE A 127 7.87 -10.88 -0.53
CA PHE A 127 7.19 -9.73 0.06
C PHE A 127 7.06 -9.85 1.58
N MET A 128 6.47 -10.95 2.08
CA MET A 128 6.21 -11.13 3.50
C MET A 128 7.49 -11.18 4.34
N ARG A 129 8.54 -11.83 3.83
CA ARG A 129 9.83 -11.86 4.52
C ARG A 129 10.43 -10.46 4.64
N THR A 130 10.39 -9.69 3.56
CA THR A 130 10.95 -8.34 3.53
C THR A 130 10.14 -7.39 4.41
N GLU A 131 8.81 -7.47 4.36
CA GLU A 131 7.90 -6.70 5.21
C GLU A 131 8.20 -6.91 6.70
N VAL A 132 8.40 -8.16 7.13
CA VAL A 132 8.76 -8.47 8.52
C VAL A 132 10.07 -7.78 8.92
N LEU A 133 11.10 -7.86 8.08
CA LEU A 133 12.40 -7.26 8.35
C LEU A 133 12.35 -5.72 8.39
N LEU A 134 11.59 -5.10 7.48
CA LEU A 134 11.38 -3.65 7.46
C LEU A 134 10.57 -3.19 8.67
N ALA A 135 9.47 -3.88 8.98
CA ALA A 135 8.62 -3.58 10.14
C ALA A 135 9.38 -3.73 11.47
N GLU A 136 10.21 -4.76 11.61
CA GLU A 136 11.04 -4.96 12.81
C GLU A 136 12.00 -3.79 13.03
N LYS A 137 12.65 -3.30 11.96
CA LYS A 137 13.52 -2.11 12.04
C LYS A 137 12.75 -0.87 12.45
N ILE A 138 11.59 -0.61 11.83
CA ILE A 138 10.73 0.52 12.19
C ILE A 138 10.33 0.45 13.66
N MET A 139 9.85 -0.70 14.13
CA MET A 139 9.44 -0.85 15.53
C MET A 139 10.60 -0.56 16.49
N LYS A 140 11.81 -1.06 16.19
CA LYS A 140 13.01 -0.81 17.01
C LYS A 140 13.38 0.66 17.09
N VAL A 141 13.45 1.36 15.95
CA VAL A 141 13.86 2.77 15.93
C VAL A 141 12.77 3.68 16.49
N ARG A 142 11.51 3.41 16.16
CA ARG A 142 10.40 4.26 16.58
C ARG A 142 10.10 4.13 18.08
N SER A 143 10.29 2.94 18.66
CA SER A 143 10.06 2.68 20.10
C SER A 143 11.16 3.21 21.02
N LEU A 144 12.33 3.56 20.47
CA LEU A 144 13.38 4.21 21.25
C LEU A 144 12.88 5.59 21.70
N ASP A 145 12.97 5.86 22.99
CA ASP A 145 12.62 7.15 23.59
C ASP A 145 11.20 7.63 23.24
N TRP A 146 10.26 6.69 23.09
CA TRP A 146 8.90 6.93 22.59
C TRP A 146 8.15 8.06 23.31
N PHE A 147 8.43 8.28 24.60
CA PHE A 147 7.76 9.28 25.43
C PHE A 147 8.57 10.58 25.63
N ASP A 148 9.75 10.71 25.03
CA ASP A 148 10.64 11.85 25.29
C ASP A 148 10.19 13.12 24.55
N LYS A 149 9.51 12.97 23.41
CA LYS A 149 9.00 14.10 22.62
C LYS A 149 7.64 14.57 23.13
N SER A 150 7.46 15.88 23.26
CA SER A 150 6.15 16.48 23.52
C SER A 150 5.20 16.30 22.31
N ILE A 151 3.90 16.38 22.57
CA ILE A 151 2.87 16.31 21.51
C ILE A 151 3.03 17.44 20.50
N GLU A 152 3.42 18.65 20.95
CA GLU A 152 3.68 19.80 20.10
C GLU A 152 4.83 19.53 19.12
N THR A 153 5.94 18.95 19.61
CA THR A 153 7.07 18.56 18.77
C THR A 153 6.64 17.47 17.77
N LEU A 154 5.93 16.44 18.22
CA LEU A 154 5.43 15.37 17.34
C LEU A 154 4.50 15.90 16.23
N ARG A 155 3.61 16.86 16.54
CA ARG A 155 2.74 17.51 15.55
C ARG A 155 3.56 18.28 14.51
N SER A 156 4.57 19.02 14.96
CA SER A 156 5.45 19.78 14.08
C SER A 156 6.27 18.87 13.17
N GLU A 157 6.86 17.81 13.70
CA GLU A 157 7.67 16.86 12.93
C GLU A 157 6.82 16.07 11.92
N ARG A 158 5.58 15.70 12.28
CA ARG A 158 4.65 15.02 11.37
C ARG A 158 4.06 15.97 10.31
N GLY A 159 4.12 17.29 10.53
CA GLY A 159 3.60 18.30 9.61
C GLY A 159 2.07 18.37 9.55
N VAL A 160 1.37 18.07 10.65
CA VAL A 160 -0.10 18.05 10.67
C VAL A 160 -0.70 19.45 10.76
N VAL A 161 -1.84 19.66 10.10
CA VAL A 161 -2.69 20.83 10.32
C VAL A 161 -3.59 20.55 11.52
N VAL A 162 -3.42 21.33 12.60
CA VAL A 162 -4.23 21.19 13.81
C VAL A 162 -5.51 22.00 13.66
N HIS A 163 -6.63 21.31 13.46
CA HIS A 163 -7.95 21.92 13.56
C HIS A 163 -8.34 22.04 15.04
N LYS A 164 -8.83 23.20 15.48
CA LYS A 164 -9.36 23.35 16.84
C LYS A 164 -10.58 22.45 16.99
N ALA A 165 -10.61 21.61 18.02
CA ALA A 165 -11.86 21.04 18.48
C ALA A 165 -12.79 22.19 18.90
N GLU A 166 -14.04 22.19 18.45
CA GLU A 166 -15.04 23.08 19.03
C GLU A 166 -15.08 22.81 20.53
N ALA A 167 -14.89 23.87 21.32
CA ALA A 167 -15.10 23.80 22.75
C ALA A 167 -16.59 23.46 22.96
N SER A 168 -16.87 22.20 23.29
CA SER A 168 -18.15 21.82 23.84
C SER A 168 -18.36 22.69 25.08
N SER A 169 -19.33 23.60 24.98
CA SER A 169 -19.85 24.42 26.04
C SER A 169 -20.32 23.55 27.19
N ALA A 170 -19.49 23.39 28.22
CA ALA A 170 -19.96 23.08 29.56
C ALA A 170 -20.33 24.41 30.22
N THR A 171 -21.57 24.82 29.95
CA THR A 171 -22.26 25.89 30.65
C THR A 171 -22.37 25.52 32.14
N SER A 172 -22.08 26.50 32.99
CA SER A 172 -22.29 26.51 34.44
C SER A 172 -23.72 26.23 34.87
#